data_AF-A0A261G3Q6-F1
#
_entry.id   AF-A0A261G3Q6-F1
#
_cell.length_a   1.000
_cell.length_b   1.000
_cell.length_c   1.000
_cell.angle_alpha   90.00
_cell.angle_beta   90.00
_cell.angle_gamma   90.00
#
_symmetry.space_group_name_H-M   'P 1'
#
loop_
_entity.id
_entity.type
_entity.pdbx_description
1 polymer ?
#
loop_
_entity_poly.entity_id
_entity_poly.type
_entity_poly.pdbx_seq_one_letter_code
_entity_poly.pdbx_strand_id
1 'polypeptide(L)' 'MARQLFSSRTRKALESLDAVVSVSAARITYSEDFRKECMRRYAQGESPAAIFREAGLDPKIIGYKRIERCIARWRDKQAQ' A
#
# COMPACT_ATOMS: atom_id res chain seq x y z
N MET A 1 16.56 2.64 11.20
CA MET A 1 16.09 2.84 9.81
C MET A 1 15.43 4.21 9.70
N ALA A 2 16.03 5.15 8.95
CA ALA A 2 15.48 6.48 8.77
C ALA A 2 14.07 6.42 8.15
N ARG A 3 13.16 7.26 8.67
CA ARG A 3 11.80 7.36 8.13
C ARG A 3 11.87 8.05 6.77
N GLN A 4 11.74 7.29 5.69
CA GLN A 4 11.59 7.87 4.35
C GLN A 4 10.38 8.80 4.35
N LEU A 5 10.64 10.10 4.14
CA LEU A 5 9.61 11.11 4.03
C LEU A 5 9.21 11.27 2.57
N PHE A 6 7.90 11.33 2.30
CA PHE A 6 7.40 11.61 0.97
C PHE A 6 7.49 13.10 0.67
N SER A 7 8.07 13.42 -0.49
CA SER A 7 8.00 14.77 -1.06
C SER A 7 6.55 15.15 -1.36
N SER A 8 6.24 16.45 -1.39
CA SER A 8 4.90 16.96 -1.73
C SER A 8 4.42 16.47 -3.10
N ARG A 9 5.32 16.38 -4.08
CA ARG A 9 5.03 15.87 -5.43
C ARG A 9 4.64 14.39 -5.40
N THR A 10 5.41 13.57 -4.68
CA THR A 10 5.12 12.14 -4.51
C THR A 10 3.77 11.93 -3.82
N ARG A 11 3.46 12.74 -2.79
CA ARG A 11 2.17 12.65 -2.09
C ARG A 11 1.00 12.91 -3.03
N LYS A 12 1.02 14.01 -3.80
CA LYS A 12 -0.04 14.32 -4.76
C LYS A 12 -0.25 13.22 -5.81
N ALA A 13 0.84 12.64 -6.32
CA ALA A 13 0.76 11.54 -7.28
C ALA A 13 0.18 10.25 -6.68
N LEU A 14 0.37 10.01 -5.38
CA LEU A 14 -0.20 8.87 -4.69
C LEU A 14 -1.65 9.13 -4.25
N GLU A 15 -2.00 10.37 -3.89
CA GLU A 15 -3.36 10.77 -3.51
C GLU A 15 -4.33 10.79 -4.70
N SER A 16 -3.83 10.86 -5.93
CA SER A 16 -4.68 10.73 -7.13
C SER A 16 -5.09 9.29 -7.44
N LEU A 17 -4.63 8.30 -6.67
CA LEU A 17 -4.96 6.89 -6.87
C LEU A 17 -6.15 6.49 -6.02
N ASP A 18 -7.13 5.79 -6.61
CA ASP A 18 -8.31 5.27 -5.88
C ASP A 18 -7.94 4.30 -4.74
N ALA A 19 -6.75 3.71 -4.81
CA ALA A 19 -6.22 2.84 -3.77
C ALA A 19 -5.84 3.59 -2.47
N VAL A 20 -5.76 4.92 -2.51
CA VAL A 20 -5.22 5.76 -1.45
C VAL A 20 -6.25 6.79 -1.00
N VAL A 21 -6.51 6.84 0.31
CA VAL A 21 -7.42 7.83 0.92
C VAL A 21 -6.69 9.13 1.22
N SER A 22 -5.45 9.05 1.70
CA SER A 22 -4.64 10.22 2.04
C SER A 22 -3.17 9.85 2.20
N VAL A 23 -2.25 10.78 1.88
CA VAL A 23 -0.81 10.59 2.09
C VAL A 23 -0.20 11.72 2.90
N SER A 24 0.21 11.39 4.13
CA SER A 24 1.02 12.28 4.95
C SER A 24 2.52 12.15 4.62
N ALA A 25 3.35 12.99 5.23
CA ALA A 25 4.80 12.94 5.02
C ALA A 25 5.43 11.56 5.29
N ALA A 26 4.82 10.70 6.12
CA ALA A 26 5.38 9.38 6.45
C ALA A 26 4.38 8.21 6.48
N ARG A 27 3.08 8.47 6.29
CA ARG A 27 2.02 7.44 6.34
C ARG A 27 1.16 7.55 5.09
N ILE A 28 0.82 6.39 4.52
CA ILE A 28 -0.20 6.24 3.48
C ILE A 28 -1.40 5.58 4.15
N THR A 29 -2.57 6.18 3.97
CA THR A 29 -3.86 5.59 4.33
C THR A 29 -4.44 4.97 3.07
N TYR A 30 -4.60 3.65 3.08
CA TYR A 30 -5.17 2.93 1.95
C TYR A 30 -6.68 2.86 2.06
N SER A 31 -7.36 2.82 0.93
CA SER A 31 -8.81 2.58 0.87
C SER A 31 -9.14 1.18 1.41
N GLU A 32 -10.30 1.06 2.04
CA GLU A 32 -10.80 -0.25 2.49
C GLU A 32 -11.07 -1.18 1.32
N ASP A 33 -11.55 -0.65 0.19
CA ASP A 33 -11.83 -1.44 -1.01
C ASP A 33 -10.55 -2.00 -1.62
N PHE A 34 -9.50 -1.17 -1.71
CA PHE A 34 -8.19 -1.64 -2.13
C PHE A 34 -7.61 -2.69 -1.18
N ARG A 35 -7.79 -2.52 0.14
CA ARG A 35 -7.36 -3.52 1.11
C ARG A 35 -8.07 -4.86 0.89
N LYS A 36 -9.40 -4.85 0.70
CA LYS A 36 -10.19 -6.07 0.45
C LYS A 36 -9.76 -6.74 -0.85
N GLU A 37 -9.63 -5.98 -1.93
CA GLU A 37 -9.20 -6.50 -3.23
C GLU A 37 -7.79 -7.07 -3.16
N CYS A 38 -6.87 -6.37 -2.50
CA CYS A 38 -5.50 -6.84 -2.32
C CYS A 38 -5.45 -8.15 -1.52
N MET A 39 -6.20 -8.26 -0.42
CA MET A 39 -6.26 -9.50 0.34
C MET A 39 -6.93 -10.65 -0.44
N ARG A 40 -7.95 -10.36 -1.26
CA ARG A 40 -8.62 -11.34 -2.13
C ARG A 40 -7.65 -11.93 -3.15
N ARG A 41 -6.91 -11.08 -3.88
CA ARG A 41 -5.89 -11.52 -4.84
C ARG A 41 -4.69 -12.19 -4.18
N TYR A 42 -4.26 -11.68 -3.02
CA TYR A 42 -3.21 -12.32 -2.24
C TYR A 42 -3.60 -13.74 -1.82
N ALA A 43 -4.86 -13.97 -1.43
CA ALA A 43 -5.38 -15.31 -1.14
C ALA A 43 -5.42 -16.23 -2.38
N GLN A 44 -5.47 -15.68 -3.58
CA GLN A 44 -5.36 -16.41 -4.85
C GLN A 44 -3.90 -16.73 -5.23
N GLY A 45 -2.92 -16.28 -4.45
CA GLY A 45 -1.49 -16.52 -4.69
C GLY A 45 -0.77 -15.40 -5.44
N GLU A 46 -1.44 -14.27 -5.72
CA GLU A 46 -0.78 -13.12 -6.34
C GLU A 46 0.21 -12.46 -5.37
N SER A 47 1.34 -11.98 -5.93
CA SER A 47 2.31 -11.24 -5.13
C SER A 47 1.77 -9.87 -4.74
N PRO A 48 1.83 -9.46 -3.46
CA PRO A 48 1.42 -8.13 -3.03
C PRO A 48 2.13 -7.01 -3.78
N ALA A 49 3.39 -7.20 -4.14
CA ALA A 49 4.13 -6.21 -4.91
C ALA A 49 3.54 -5.99 -6.32
N ALA A 50 2.98 -7.04 -6.93
CA ALA A 50 2.32 -6.95 -8.23
C ALA A 50 1.00 -6.19 -8.12
N ILE A 51 0.15 -6.54 -7.14
CA ILE A 51 -1.13 -5.88 -6.89
C ILE A 51 -0.94 -4.37 -6.63
N PHE A 52 0.04 -4.03 -5.79
CA PHE A 52 0.36 -2.63 -5.51
C PHE A 52 0.89 -1.91 -6.75
N ARG A 53 1.72 -2.57 -7.56
CA ARG A 53 2.22 -2.00 -8.81
C ARG A 53 1.10 -1.72 -9.81
N GLU A 54 0.12 -2.61 -9.94
CA GLU A 54 -1.06 -2.40 -10.78
C GLU A 54 -1.90 -1.21 -10.33
N ALA A 55 -2.01 -1.01 -9.01
CA ALA A 55 -2.68 0.14 -8.42
C ALA A 55 -1.86 1.45 -8.48
N GLY A 56 -0.72 1.48 -9.17
CA GLY A 56 0.16 2.66 -9.26
C GLY A 56 1.06 2.89 -8.04
N LEU A 57 1.02 1.99 -7.05
CA LEU A 57 1.82 2.02 -5.83
C LEU A 57 3.12 1.21 -6.04
N ASP A 58 4.00 1.69 -6.92
CA ASP A 58 5.24 0.98 -7.26
C ASP A 58 6.09 0.71 -5.99
N PRO A 59 6.48 -0.54 -5.71
CA PRO A 59 7.39 -0.89 -4.61
C PRO A 59 8.71 -0.12 -4.59
N LYS A 60 9.16 0.44 -5.73
CA LYS A 60 10.32 1.34 -5.81
C LYS A 60 10.07 2.70 -5.19
N ILE A 61 8.82 3.18 -5.20
CA ILE A 61 8.41 4.48 -4.64
C ILE A 61 8.05 4.33 -3.17
N ILE A 62 7.19 3.34 -2.85
CA ILE A 62 6.69 3.16 -1.48
C ILE A 62 7.57 2.25 -0.63
N GLY A 63 8.45 1.45 -1.25
CA GLY A 63 9.33 0.49 -0.59
C GLY A 63 8.70 -0.88 -0.37
N TYR A 64 9.38 -1.93 -0.85
CA TYR A 64 8.98 -3.34 -0.67
C TYR A 64 8.66 -3.69 0.79
N LYS A 65 9.51 -3.28 1.73
CA LYS A 65 9.31 -3.54 3.17
C LYS A 65 8.05 -2.90 3.76
N ARG A 66 7.50 -1.87 3.11
CA ARG A 66 6.22 -1.28 3.54
C ARG A 66 5.04 -2.09 3.06
N ILE A 67 5.11 -2.64 1.85
CA ILE A 67 4.09 -3.54 1.30
C ILE A 67 4.00 -4.79 2.16
N GLU A 68 5.12 -5.47 2.41
CA GLU A 68 5.18 -6.68 3.26
C GLU A 68 4.53 -6.45 4.63
N ARG A 69 4.89 -5.34 5.31
CA ARG A 69 4.33 -4.99 6.62
C ARG A 69 2.84 -4.64 6.57
N CYS A 70 2.36 -4.04 5.48
CA CYS A 70 0.93 -3.76 5.33
C CYS A 70 0.13 -5.05 5.22
N ILE A 71 0.60 -5.99 4.40
CA ILE A 71 -0.04 -7.29 4.20
C ILE A 71 -0.05 -8.09 5.49
N ALA A 72 1.09 -8.20 6.19
CA ALA A 72 1.17 -8.88 7.48
C ALA A 72 0.12 -8.33 8.47
N ARG A 73 0.06 -7.00 8.61
CA ARG A 73 -0.93 -6.34 9.48
C ARG A 73 -2.38 -6.57 9.05
N TRP A 74 -2.66 -6.60 7.75
CA TRP A 74 -4.01 -6.84 7.24
C TRP A 74 -4.45 -8.28 7.42
N ARG A 75 -3.52 -9.23 7.30
CA ARG A 75 -3.73 -10.64 7.60
C ARG A 75 -4.03 -10.85 9.08
N ASP A 76 -3.27 -10.23 9.97
CA ASP A 76 -3.53 -10.31 11.42
C ASP A 76 -4.91 -9.76 11.79
N LYS A 77 -5.34 -8.66 11.13
CA LYS A 77 -6.69 -8.09 11.29
C LYS A 77 -7.83 -8.96 10.75
N GLN A 78 -7.56 -9.93 9.87
CA GLN A 78 -8.58 -10.86 9.37
C GLN A 78 -8.72 -12.10 10.27
N ALA A 79 -7.72 -12.38 11.09
CA ALA A 79 -7.69 -13.51 12.02
C ALA A 79 -8.32 -13.17 13.39
N GLN A 80 -8.95 -11.99 13.53
CA GLN A 80 -9.45 -11.44 14.78
C GLN A 80 -10.96 -11.23 14.75
#